data_AF-L0RA09-F1
#
_entry.id   AF-L0RA09-F1
#
_cell.length_a   1.000
_cell.length_b   1.000
_cell.length_c   1.000
_cell.angle_alpha   90.00
_cell.angle_beta   90.00
_cell.angle_gamma   90.00
#
_symmetry.space_group_name_H-M   'P 1'
#
loop_
_entity.id
_entity.type
_entity.pdbx_description
1 polymer ?
#
loop_
_entity_poly.entity_id
_entity_poly.type
_entity_poly.pdbx_seq_one_letter_code
_entity_poly.pdbx_strand_id
1 'polypeptide(L)'
;MKWLSVAEISKITMIPAPTARRYASLFKDFLSSKKMGRVTKYPESAVEIFTRIVTLYNEGMVTTEIEEQLRSEYPRTIEISPSERAVPAQPAMNLQAELSGAFAEMMNKMSKSLDVIADQKSIIEEQREDIYKLKKAFVLLARSQKKIKALPQLDIRSMTEEYDERTNALEQKDIELEEATSELAQENTSLRNKVDVMEAELIRLRKDRRDMEKYFLDKIQRLKS
;
A
#
# COMPACT_ATOMS: atom_id res chain seq x y z
N MET A 1 -34.57 37.57 -12.52
CA MET A 1 -33.85 36.37 -12.04
C MET A 1 -32.35 36.63 -12.10
N LYS A 2 -31.65 36.49 -10.97
CA LYS A 2 -30.20 36.69 -10.89
C LYS A 2 -29.48 35.41 -11.31
N TRP A 3 -28.50 35.55 -12.21
CA TRP A 3 -27.65 34.45 -12.66
C TRP A 3 -26.30 34.52 -11.96
N LEU A 4 -25.98 33.49 -11.18
CA LEU A 4 -24.81 33.40 -10.32
C LEU A 4 -23.74 32.52 -10.96
N SER A 5 -22.49 32.96 -10.93
CA SER A 5 -21.33 32.14 -11.22
C SER A 5 -21.04 31.17 -10.07
N VAL A 6 -20.31 30.08 -10.35
CA VAL A 6 -19.87 29.13 -9.32
C VAL A 6 -19.08 29.82 -8.19
N ALA A 7 -18.36 30.90 -8.49
CA ALA A 7 -17.63 31.69 -7.50
C ALA A 7 -18.58 32.46 -6.55
N GLU A 8 -19.71 32.94 -7.05
CA GLU A 8 -20.73 33.61 -6.23
C GLU A 8 -21.50 32.59 -5.39
N ILE A 9 -21.85 31.44 -5.97
CA ILE A 9 -22.47 30.32 -5.23
C ILE A 9 -21.56 29.85 -4.10
N SER A 10 -20.27 29.70 -4.36
CA SER A 10 -19.26 29.33 -3.36
C SER A 10 -19.24 30.29 -2.16
N LYS A 11 -19.42 31.60 -2.40
CA LYS A 11 -19.50 32.60 -1.32
C LYS A 11 -20.80 32.52 -0.52
N ILE A 12 -21.91 32.19 -1.19
CA ILE A 12 -23.23 32.12 -0.57
C ILE A 12 -23.37 30.83 0.26
N THR A 13 -22.94 29.69 -0.28
CA THR A 13 -23.08 28.39 0.38
C THR A 13 -21.91 28.03 1.31
N MET A 14 -20.87 28.87 1.35
CA MET A 14 -19.61 28.61 2.06
C MET A 14 -18.90 27.31 1.63
N ILE A 15 -19.24 26.78 0.45
CA ILE A 15 -18.56 25.63 -0.16
C ILE A 15 -17.29 26.12 -0.85
N PRO A 16 -16.12 25.50 -0.64
CA PRO A 16 -14.92 25.85 -1.38
C PRO A 16 -15.13 25.80 -2.89
N ALA A 17 -14.68 26.83 -3.61
CA ALA A 17 -14.83 26.95 -5.06
C ALA A 17 -14.44 25.70 -5.88
N PRO A 18 -13.36 24.95 -5.58
CA PRO A 18 -13.07 23.69 -6.29
C PRO A 18 -14.15 22.62 -6.04
N THR A 19 -14.66 22.50 -4.82
CA THR A 19 -15.73 21.57 -4.45
C THR A 19 -17.05 21.93 -5.13
N ALA A 20 -17.40 23.22 -5.16
CA ALA A 20 -18.58 23.70 -5.88
C ALA A 20 -18.49 23.41 -7.39
N ARG A 21 -17.31 23.59 -8.01
CA ARG A 21 -17.09 23.19 -9.41
C ARG A 21 -17.26 21.69 -9.63
N ARG A 22 -16.76 20.87 -8.71
CA ARG A 22 -16.94 19.40 -8.74
C ARG A 22 -18.42 19.02 -8.68
N TYR A 23 -19.19 19.56 -7.74
CA TYR A 23 -20.63 19.30 -7.66
C TYR A 23 -21.38 19.75 -8.91
N ALA A 24 -21.01 20.90 -9.48
CA ALA A 24 -21.59 21.38 -10.73
C ALA A 24 -21.40 20.40 -11.91
N SER A 25 -20.29 19.65 -11.93
CA SER A 25 -20.02 18.63 -12.95
C SER A 25 -20.74 17.31 -12.69
N LEU A 26 -20.82 16.87 -11.43
CA LEU A 26 -21.44 15.59 -11.05
C LEU A 26 -22.97 15.66 -11.18
N PHE A 27 -23.57 16.71 -10.63
CA PHE A 27 -25.03 16.86 -10.55
C PHE A 27 -25.59 17.77 -11.66
N LYS A 28 -24.96 17.77 -12.84
CA LYS A 28 -25.31 18.65 -13.97
C LYS A 28 -26.77 18.50 -14.41
N ASP A 29 -27.35 17.32 -14.23
CA ASP A 29 -28.71 16.98 -14.67
C ASP A 29 -29.78 17.62 -13.78
N PHE A 30 -29.41 18.07 -12.58
CA PHE A 30 -30.29 18.74 -11.61
C PHE A 30 -30.08 20.26 -11.58
N LEU A 31 -29.00 20.75 -12.20
CA LEU A 31 -28.62 22.16 -12.17
C LEU A 31 -28.90 22.82 -13.53
N SER A 32 -29.91 23.70 -13.57
CA SER A 32 -30.16 24.52 -14.76
C SER A 32 -28.98 25.46 -15.00
N SER A 33 -28.22 25.25 -16.07
CA SER A 33 -27.03 26.04 -16.36
C SER A 33 -27.17 26.82 -17.67
N LYS A 34 -26.69 28.06 -17.69
CA LYS A 34 -26.67 28.92 -18.87
C LYS A 34 -25.25 29.40 -19.14
N LYS A 35 -24.74 29.12 -20.34
CA LYS A 35 -23.44 29.65 -20.78
C LYS A 35 -23.61 31.12 -21.15
N MET A 36 -22.91 32.00 -20.44
CA MET A 36 -22.82 33.42 -20.76
C MET A 36 -21.36 33.74 -21.10
N GLY A 37 -21.04 33.68 -22.40
CA GLY A 37 -19.66 33.82 -22.90
C GLY A 37 -18.76 32.67 -22.43
N ARG A 38 -17.66 32.98 -21.74
CA ARG A 38 -16.70 31.98 -21.21
C ARG A 38 -17.09 31.42 -19.84
N VAL A 39 -18.20 31.87 -19.25
CA VAL A 39 -18.59 31.53 -17.87
C VAL A 39 -19.96 30.86 -17.84
N THR A 40 -20.05 29.72 -17.16
CA THR A 40 -21.33 29.06 -16.84
C THR A 40 -21.95 29.73 -15.63
N LYS A 41 -23.20 30.18 -15.77
CA LYS A 41 -23.99 30.72 -14.68
C LYS A 41 -25.19 29.82 -14.37
N TYR A 42 -25.65 29.89 -13.13
CA TYR A 42 -26.76 29.12 -12.60
C TYR A 42 -27.81 30.07 -12.01
N PRO A 43 -29.09 29.71 -11.97
CA PRO A 43 -30.11 30.47 -11.29
C PRO A 43 -29.88 30.43 -9.77
N GLU A 44 -30.51 31.36 -9.07
CA GLU A 44 -30.47 31.43 -7.60
C GLU A 44 -31.01 30.15 -6.93
N SER A 45 -31.98 29.47 -7.55
CA SER A 45 -32.48 28.16 -7.09
C SER A 45 -31.41 27.06 -7.06
N ALA A 46 -30.33 27.19 -7.82
CA ALA A 46 -29.23 26.23 -7.76
C ALA A 46 -28.54 26.22 -6.39
N VAL A 47 -28.54 27.35 -5.67
CA VAL A 47 -27.92 27.49 -4.33
C VAL A 47 -28.52 26.49 -3.34
N GLU A 48 -29.83 26.25 -3.42
CA GLU A 48 -30.54 25.28 -2.57
C GLU A 48 -30.07 23.85 -2.86
N ILE A 49 -29.91 23.50 -4.14
CA ILE A 49 -29.42 22.19 -4.57
C ILE A 49 -27.97 21.98 -4.10
N PHE A 50 -27.09 22.98 -4.23
CA PHE A 50 -25.71 22.91 -3.70
C PHE A 50 -25.68 22.68 -2.18
N THR A 51 -26.56 23.36 -1.44
CA THR A 51 -26.67 23.21 0.03
C THR A 51 -27.20 21.82 0.40
N ARG A 52 -28.16 21.32 -0.38
CA ARG A 52 -28.72 19.96 -0.19
C ARG A 52 -27.67 18.89 -0.43
N ILE A 53 -26.89 19.01 -1.51
CA ILE A 53 -25.77 18.09 -1.83
C ILE A 53 -24.78 18.01 -0.66
N VAL A 54 -24.40 19.15 -0.07
CA VAL A 54 -23.49 19.18 1.09
C VAL A 54 -24.08 18.45 2.28
N THR A 55 -25.36 18.68 2.56
CA THR A 55 -26.06 18.04 3.68
C THR A 55 -26.05 16.52 3.51
N LEU A 56 -26.39 16.02 2.32
CA LEU A 56 -26.41 14.58 2.04
C LEU A 56 -25.01 13.94 2.11
N TYR A 57 -23.97 14.66 1.67
CA TYR A 57 -22.59 14.19 1.87
C TYR A 57 -22.18 14.17 3.35
N ASN A 58 -22.62 15.14 4.16
CA ASN A 58 -22.37 15.16 5.60
C ASN A 58 -23.13 14.05 6.34
N GLU A 59 -24.29 13.63 5.83
CA GLU A 59 -25.06 12.48 6.29
C GLU A 59 -24.42 11.13 5.90
N GLY A 60 -23.30 11.15 5.18
CA GLY A 60 -22.52 9.97 4.81
C GLY A 60 -23.01 9.24 3.57
N MET A 61 -23.94 9.83 2.80
CA MET A 61 -24.44 9.24 1.56
C MET A 61 -23.37 9.27 0.46
N VAL A 62 -23.38 8.23 -0.38
CA VAL A 62 -22.49 8.17 -1.54
C VAL A 62 -23.13 8.86 -2.76
N THR A 63 -22.32 9.29 -3.73
CA THR A 63 -22.77 10.09 -4.88
C THR A 63 -23.99 9.51 -5.61
N THR A 64 -24.09 8.19 -5.76
CA THR A 64 -25.23 7.51 -6.42
C THR A 64 -26.53 7.62 -5.61
N GLU A 65 -26.44 7.50 -4.29
CA GLU A 65 -27.59 7.67 -3.37
C GLU A 65 -28.05 9.13 -3.36
N ILE A 66 -27.10 10.07 -3.39
CA ILE A 66 -27.39 11.50 -3.48
C ILE A 66 -28.12 11.82 -4.79
N GLU A 67 -27.70 11.26 -5.92
CA GLU A 67 -28.40 11.43 -7.21
C GLU A 67 -29.82 10.88 -7.18
N GLU A 68 -30.04 9.72 -6.55
CA GLU A 68 -31.38 9.13 -6.42
C GLU A 68 -32.28 9.97 -5.52
N GLN A 69 -31.75 10.45 -4.39
CA GLN A 69 -32.46 11.34 -3.47
C GLN A 69 -32.82 12.68 -4.15
N LEU A 70 -31.88 13.29 -4.88
CA LEU A 70 -32.13 14.51 -5.65
C LEU A 70 -33.12 14.30 -6.80
N ARG A 71 -33.14 13.11 -7.41
CA ARG A 71 -34.12 12.76 -8.46
C ARG A 71 -35.53 12.64 -7.89
N SER A 72 -35.67 12.16 -6.66
CA SER A 72 -36.94 12.13 -5.93
C SER A 72 -37.40 13.54 -5.52
N GLU A 73 -36.48 14.37 -5.03
CA GLU A 73 -36.77 15.71 -4.51
C GLU A 73 -36.94 16.78 -5.61
N TYR A 74 -36.23 16.67 -6.73
CA TYR A 74 -36.22 17.64 -7.83
C TYR A 74 -36.45 16.99 -9.21
N PRO A 75 -37.63 16.41 -9.49
CA PRO A 75 -37.94 15.77 -10.75
C PRO A 75 -38.10 16.79 -11.91
N ARG A 76 -37.05 16.90 -12.75
CA ARG A 76 -36.97 17.51 -14.11
C ARG A 76 -37.56 18.91 -14.33
N THR A 77 -36.68 19.89 -14.53
CA THR A 77 -36.92 21.06 -15.40
C THR A 77 -36.17 20.86 -16.72
N ILE A 78 -36.82 20.23 -17.70
CA ILE A 78 -36.34 20.24 -19.09
C ILE A 78 -37.06 21.38 -19.81
N GLU A 79 -36.40 22.54 -19.94
CA GLU A 79 -36.83 23.55 -20.91
C GLU A 79 -36.42 23.07 -22.31
N ILE A 80 -37.41 22.58 -23.08
CA ILE A 80 -37.26 22.27 -24.50
C ILE A 80 -37.45 23.58 -25.26
N SER A 81 -36.40 24.06 -25.93
CA SER A 81 -36.52 25.13 -26.93
C SER A 81 -37.43 24.68 -28.07
N PRO A 82 -38.52 25.40 -28.42
CA PRO A 82 -39.40 24.99 -29.50
C PRO A 82 -38.85 25.48 -30.84
N SER A 83 -38.31 24.57 -31.65
CA SER A 83 -38.12 24.83 -33.08
C SER A 83 -38.63 23.63 -33.90
N GLU A 84 -39.83 23.84 -34.43
CA GLU A 84 -40.37 23.36 -35.71
C GLU A 84 -40.38 21.85 -35.99
N ARG A 85 -41.60 21.30 -36.05
CA ARG A 85 -41.99 20.39 -37.14
C ARG A 85 -43.49 20.44 -37.37
N ALA A 86 -43.88 21.09 -38.45
CA ALA A 86 -45.21 20.94 -39.06
C ALA A 86 -45.33 19.54 -39.67
N VAL A 87 -46.51 18.93 -39.54
CA VAL A 87 -46.85 17.66 -40.18
C VAL A 87 -48.08 17.89 -41.06
N PRO A 88 -48.07 17.57 -42.36
CA PRO A 88 -49.28 17.57 -43.17
C PRO A 88 -50.07 16.27 -42.96
N ALA A 89 -51.39 16.40 -43.03
CA ALA A 89 -52.36 15.33 -42.86
C ALA A 89 -52.67 14.60 -44.17
N GLN A 90 -52.84 13.27 -44.11
CA GLN A 90 -53.78 12.39 -44.85
C GLN A 90 -53.34 10.90 -44.75
N PRO A 91 -54.19 9.90 -45.07
CA PRO A 91 -55.57 9.66 -44.67
C PRO A 91 -55.75 8.28 -43.98
N ALA A 92 -56.85 8.12 -43.24
CA ALA A 92 -57.17 6.94 -42.44
C ALA A 92 -57.60 5.72 -43.27
N MET A 93 -56.76 4.68 -43.33
CA MET A 93 -57.18 3.28 -43.53
C MET A 93 -56.20 2.35 -42.79
N ASN A 94 -56.73 1.41 -42.00
CA ASN A 94 -56.07 0.35 -41.17
C ASN A 94 -55.78 0.61 -39.67
N LEU A 95 -56.69 1.28 -38.95
CA LEU A 95 -56.58 1.44 -37.49
C LEU A 95 -56.55 0.10 -36.70
N GLN A 96 -57.20 -0.98 -37.18
CA GLN A 96 -57.29 -2.25 -36.44
C GLN A 96 -56.02 -3.12 -36.52
N ALA A 97 -55.30 -3.08 -37.65
CA ALA A 97 -54.06 -3.85 -37.87
C ALA A 97 -52.82 -3.12 -37.32
N GLU A 98 -52.85 -1.79 -37.31
CA GLU A 98 -51.79 -0.95 -36.75
C GLU A 98 -51.82 -0.96 -35.20
N LEU A 99 -53.01 -1.00 -34.59
CA LEU A 99 -53.15 -1.20 -33.13
C LEU A 99 -52.68 -2.59 -32.67
N SER A 100 -52.97 -3.65 -33.42
CA SER A 100 -52.52 -5.00 -33.05
C SER A 100 -51.01 -5.17 -33.24
N GLY A 101 -50.43 -4.56 -34.27
CA GLY A 101 -48.98 -4.49 -34.47
C GLY A 101 -48.27 -3.70 -33.36
N ALA A 102 -48.79 -2.53 -32.99
CA ALA A 102 -48.25 -1.72 -31.90
C ALA A 102 -48.35 -2.42 -30.53
N PHE A 103 -49.45 -3.15 -30.28
CA PHE A 103 -49.60 -3.95 -29.08
C PHE A 103 -48.65 -5.15 -29.05
N ALA A 104 -48.46 -5.84 -30.17
CA ALA A 104 -47.49 -6.93 -30.29
C ALA A 104 -46.05 -6.45 -30.09
N GLU A 105 -45.71 -5.26 -30.59
CA GLU A 105 -44.41 -4.63 -30.37
C GLU A 105 -44.22 -4.21 -28.90
N MET A 106 -45.27 -3.69 -28.26
CA MET A 106 -45.28 -3.38 -26.83
C MET A 106 -45.08 -4.63 -25.96
N MET A 107 -45.79 -5.72 -26.26
CA MET A 107 -45.65 -7.00 -25.56
C MET A 107 -44.25 -7.60 -25.76
N ASN A 108 -43.66 -7.47 -26.95
CA ASN A 108 -42.27 -7.88 -27.20
C ASN A 108 -41.27 -7.03 -26.39
N LYS A 109 -41.48 -5.71 -26.27
CA LYS A 109 -40.66 -4.84 -25.42
C LYS A 109 -40.82 -5.18 -23.95
N MET A 110 -42.05 -5.49 -23.51
CA MET A 110 -42.35 -5.91 -22.14
C MET A 110 -41.69 -7.25 -21.80
N SER A 111 -41.75 -8.24 -22.69
CA SER A 111 -41.06 -9.53 -22.53
C SER A 111 -39.55 -9.32 -22.37
N LYS A 112 -38.93 -8.54 -23.27
CA LYS A 112 -37.50 -8.21 -23.16
C LYS A 112 -37.15 -7.49 -21.87
N SER A 113 -38.02 -6.60 -21.38
CA SER A 113 -37.79 -5.93 -20.10
C SER A 113 -37.92 -6.88 -18.91
N LEU A 114 -38.85 -7.84 -18.95
CA LEU A 114 -38.99 -8.87 -17.92
C LEU A 114 -37.78 -9.80 -17.88
N ASP A 115 -37.24 -10.17 -19.04
CA ASP A 115 -36.00 -10.95 -19.12
C ASP A 115 -34.81 -10.19 -18.50
N VAL A 116 -34.66 -8.90 -18.84
CA VAL A 116 -33.62 -8.06 -18.24
C VAL A 116 -33.80 -7.91 -16.72
N ILE A 117 -35.04 -7.83 -16.23
CA ILE A 117 -35.32 -7.75 -14.79
C ILE A 117 -34.98 -9.07 -14.08
N ALA A 118 -35.26 -10.22 -14.71
CA ALA A 118 -34.90 -11.53 -14.18
C ALA A 118 -33.37 -11.68 -14.07
N ASP A 119 -32.64 -11.28 -15.11
CA ASP A 119 -31.17 -11.27 -15.11
C ASP A 119 -30.62 -10.30 -14.05
N GLN A 120 -31.18 -9.08 -13.95
CA GLN A 120 -30.80 -8.11 -12.92
C GLN A 120 -31.03 -8.65 -11.51
N LYS A 121 -32.12 -9.37 -11.28
CA LYS A 121 -32.39 -9.99 -9.97
C LYS A 121 -31.31 -11.00 -9.59
N SER A 122 -30.88 -11.83 -10.53
CA SER A 122 -29.79 -12.80 -10.33
C SER A 122 -28.48 -12.10 -9.96
N ILE A 123 -28.11 -11.04 -10.70
CA ILE A 123 -26.91 -10.24 -10.44
C ILE A 123 -26.96 -9.58 -9.05
N ILE A 124 -28.12 -9.07 -8.64
CA ILE A 124 -28.29 -8.45 -7.32
C ILE A 124 -28.11 -9.48 -6.20
N GLU A 125 -28.60 -10.71 -6.38
CA GLU A 125 -28.42 -11.78 -5.40
C GLU A 125 -26.93 -12.16 -5.25
N GLU A 126 -26.21 -12.29 -6.36
CA GLU A 126 -24.75 -12.53 -6.36
C GLU A 126 -23.98 -11.38 -5.69
N GLN A 127 -24.28 -10.13 -6.04
CA GLN A 127 -23.66 -8.95 -5.42
C GLN A 127 -23.91 -8.88 -3.91
N ARG A 128 -25.11 -9.26 -3.45
CA ARG A 128 -25.43 -9.32 -2.02
C ARG A 128 -24.58 -10.37 -1.30
N GLU A 129 -24.36 -11.51 -1.92
CA GLU A 129 -23.49 -12.56 -1.37
C GLU A 129 -22.03 -12.08 -1.28
N ASP A 130 -21.53 -11.41 -2.31
CA ASP A 130 -20.18 -10.86 -2.32
C ASP A 130 -19.98 -9.76 -1.28
N ILE A 131 -20.97 -8.87 -1.12
CA ILE A 131 -20.95 -7.85 -0.05
C ILE A 131 -20.91 -8.54 1.33
N TYR A 132 -21.65 -9.63 1.52
CA TYR A 132 -21.61 -10.38 2.78
C TYR A 132 -20.22 -11.01 3.03
N LYS A 133 -19.62 -11.65 2.02
CA LYS A 133 -18.26 -12.21 2.10
C LYS A 133 -17.23 -11.12 2.41
N LEU A 134 -17.32 -9.97 1.75
CA LEU A 134 -16.41 -8.85 1.94
C LEU A 134 -16.53 -8.25 3.35
N LYS A 135 -17.75 -8.05 3.86
CA LYS A 135 -17.98 -7.60 5.24
C LYS A 135 -17.37 -8.58 6.25
N LYS A 136 -17.53 -9.89 6.04
CA LYS A 136 -16.91 -10.92 6.89
C LYS A 136 -15.38 -10.84 6.84
N ALA A 137 -14.79 -10.66 5.67
CA ALA A 137 -13.35 -10.48 5.50
C ALA A 137 -12.83 -9.23 6.23
N PHE A 138 -13.55 -8.10 6.12
CA PHE A 138 -13.22 -6.87 6.87
C PHE A 138 -13.25 -7.07 8.39
N VAL A 139 -14.24 -7.79 8.92
CA VAL A 139 -14.30 -8.11 10.35
C VAL A 139 -13.11 -8.97 10.77
N LEU A 140 -12.74 -9.97 9.98
CA LEU A 140 -11.55 -10.79 10.25
C LEU A 140 -10.27 -9.97 10.20
N LEU A 141 -10.13 -9.06 9.23
CA LEU A 141 -8.99 -8.16 9.10
C LEU A 141 -8.91 -7.16 10.27
N ALA A 142 -10.04 -6.58 10.69
CA ALA A 142 -10.07 -5.69 11.84
C ALA A 142 -9.68 -6.43 13.14
N ARG A 143 -10.12 -7.69 13.29
CA ARG A 143 -9.70 -8.56 14.40
C ARG A 143 -8.22 -8.89 14.34
N SER A 144 -7.66 -9.21 13.17
CA SER A 144 -6.22 -9.49 13.04
C SER A 144 -5.37 -8.25 13.29
N GLN A 145 -5.77 -7.07 12.78
CA GLN A 145 -5.11 -5.80 13.09
C GLN A 145 -5.14 -5.48 14.59
N LYS A 146 -6.27 -5.72 15.26
CA LYS A 146 -6.37 -5.54 16.72
C LYS A 146 -5.42 -6.48 17.47
N LYS A 147 -5.29 -7.74 17.03
CA LYS A 147 -4.31 -8.69 17.58
C LYS A 147 -2.87 -8.22 17.35
N ILE A 148 -2.54 -7.79 16.13
CA ILE A 148 -1.20 -7.25 15.77
C ILE A 148 -0.85 -6.04 16.64
N LYS A 149 -1.80 -5.12 16.88
CA LYS A 149 -1.58 -3.96 17.76
C LYS A 149 -1.48 -4.31 19.25
N ALA A 150 -2.07 -5.43 19.67
CA ALA A 150 -2.05 -5.91 21.05
C ALA A 150 -0.86 -6.82 21.37
N LEU A 151 -0.11 -7.26 20.35
CA LEU A 151 1.17 -7.93 20.57
C LEU A 151 2.14 -6.95 21.23
N PRO A 152 2.99 -7.43 22.17
CA PRO A 152 4.10 -6.63 22.66
C PRO A 152 4.90 -6.17 21.44
N GLN A 153 5.09 -4.86 21.29
CA GLN A 153 6.09 -4.39 20.35
C GLN A 153 7.42 -4.88 20.91
N LEU A 154 7.98 -5.93 20.29
CA LEU A 154 9.36 -6.28 20.56
C LEU A 154 10.16 -5.03 20.23
N ASP A 155 10.92 -4.55 21.21
CA ASP A 155 11.89 -3.49 20.98
C ASP A 155 13.04 -4.09 20.18
N ILE A 156 12.79 -4.26 18.87
CA ILE A 156 13.74 -4.81 17.91
C ILE A 156 15.03 -3.99 17.98
N ARG A 157 14.92 -2.69 18.26
CA ARG A 157 16.06 -1.79 18.38
C ARG A 157 16.92 -2.13 19.59
N SER A 158 16.33 -2.30 20.77
CA SER A 158 17.08 -2.72 21.97
C SER A 158 17.73 -4.09 21.77
N MET A 159 17.04 -5.04 21.13
CA MET A 159 17.64 -6.35 20.84
C MET A 159 18.79 -6.26 19.84
N THR A 160 18.66 -5.45 18.77
CA THR A 160 19.75 -5.26 17.79
C THR A 160 20.96 -4.59 18.44
N GLU A 161 20.75 -3.60 19.31
CA GLU A 161 21.83 -2.93 20.04
C GLU A 161 22.57 -3.92 20.95
N GLU A 162 21.87 -4.81 21.66
CA GLU A 162 22.49 -5.86 22.49
C GLU A 162 23.30 -6.87 21.66
N TYR A 163 22.79 -7.26 20.48
CA TYR A 163 23.53 -8.16 19.58
C TYR A 163 24.78 -7.49 19.02
N ASP A 164 24.68 -6.22 18.61
CA ASP A 164 25.80 -5.45 18.07
C ASP A 164 26.91 -5.26 19.12
N GLU A 165 26.53 -4.94 20.37
CA GLU A 165 27.47 -4.88 21.48
C GLU A 165 28.18 -6.21 21.72
N ARG A 166 27.42 -7.31 21.66
CA ARG A 166 27.98 -8.65 21.88
C ARG A 166 28.89 -9.09 20.74
N THR A 167 28.59 -8.75 19.49
CA THR A 167 29.48 -9.03 18.35
C THR A 167 30.76 -8.24 18.46
N ASN A 168 30.70 -6.95 18.79
CA ASN A 168 31.89 -6.11 18.98
C ASN A 168 32.78 -6.65 20.11
N ALA A 169 32.17 -7.11 21.22
CA ALA A 169 32.91 -7.70 22.33
C ALA A 169 33.59 -9.02 21.95
N LEU A 170 32.98 -9.84 21.09
CA LEU A 170 33.59 -11.08 20.61
C LEU A 170 34.75 -10.79 19.66
N GLU A 171 34.59 -9.86 18.72
CA GLU A 171 35.68 -9.44 17.81
C GLU A 171 36.89 -8.93 18.59
N GLN A 172 36.67 -8.12 19.62
CA GLN A 172 37.76 -7.64 20.47
C GLN A 172 38.50 -8.78 21.18
N LYS A 173 37.77 -9.80 21.66
CA LYS A 173 38.40 -10.98 22.28
C LYS A 173 39.16 -11.85 21.28
N ASP A 174 38.68 -11.96 20.06
CA ASP A 174 39.39 -12.70 19.01
C ASP A 174 40.72 -12.02 18.68
N ILE A 175 40.75 -10.68 18.60
CA ILE A 175 41.99 -9.91 18.42
C ILE A 175 42.97 -10.16 19.58
N GLU A 176 42.50 -10.08 20.82
CA GLU A 176 43.33 -10.34 22.01
C GLU A 176 43.91 -11.77 22.01
N LEU A 177 43.12 -12.75 21.58
CA LEU A 177 43.57 -14.14 21.46
C LEU A 177 44.60 -14.32 20.33
N GLU A 178 44.41 -13.66 19.19
CA GLU A 178 45.39 -13.66 18.09
C GLU A 178 46.73 -13.06 18.53
N GLU A 179 46.71 -11.95 19.27
CA GLU A 179 47.92 -11.34 19.81
C GLU A 179 48.63 -12.30 20.79
N ALA A 180 47.91 -12.84 21.78
CA ALA A 180 48.48 -13.76 22.76
C ALA A 180 49.06 -15.03 22.13
N THR A 181 48.40 -15.57 21.09
CA THR A 181 48.90 -16.76 20.38
C THR A 181 50.14 -16.45 19.54
N SER A 182 50.22 -15.26 18.94
CA SER A 182 51.41 -14.78 18.24
C SER A 182 52.61 -14.63 19.18
N GLU A 183 52.40 -14.03 20.36
CA GLU A 183 53.42 -13.88 21.39
C GLU A 183 53.94 -15.25 21.87
N LEU A 184 53.03 -16.17 22.20
CA LEU A 184 53.40 -17.54 22.59
C LEU A 184 54.14 -18.30 21.48
N ALA A 185 53.79 -18.09 20.21
CA ALA A 185 54.49 -18.69 19.08
C ALA A 185 55.93 -18.15 18.97
N GLN A 186 56.12 -16.84 19.19
CA GLN A 186 57.43 -16.21 19.20
C GLN A 186 58.29 -16.70 20.36
N GLU A 187 57.73 -16.79 21.56
CA GLU A 187 58.42 -17.31 22.74
C GLU A 187 58.84 -18.77 22.54
N ASN A 188 57.93 -19.62 22.04
CA ASN A 188 58.24 -21.02 21.71
C ASN A 188 59.38 -21.15 20.68
N THR A 189 59.41 -20.26 19.69
CA THR A 189 60.49 -20.22 18.70
C THR A 189 61.81 -19.84 19.36
N SER A 190 61.82 -18.82 20.23
CA SER A 190 63.00 -18.42 20.98
C SER A 190 63.51 -19.53 21.91
N LEU A 191 62.61 -20.22 22.60
CA LEU A 191 62.95 -21.34 23.48
C LEU A 191 63.54 -22.52 22.70
N ARG A 192 62.95 -22.88 21.55
CA ARG A 192 63.52 -23.91 20.65
C ARG A 192 64.95 -23.56 20.24
N ASN A 193 65.18 -22.33 19.77
CA ASN A 193 66.51 -21.89 19.38
C ASN A 193 67.52 -21.99 20.54
N LYS A 194 67.10 -21.66 21.77
CA LYS A 194 67.94 -21.75 22.96
C LYS A 194 68.27 -23.21 23.30
N VAL A 195 67.30 -24.11 23.18
CA VAL A 195 67.50 -25.56 23.37
C VAL A 195 68.50 -26.09 22.34
N ASP A 196 68.34 -25.75 21.06
CA ASP A 196 69.25 -26.18 19.99
C ASP A 196 70.71 -25.76 20.25
N VAL A 197 70.93 -24.52 20.72
CA VAL A 197 72.27 -24.03 21.10
C VAL A 197 72.81 -24.80 22.29
N MET A 198 72.01 -25.00 23.34
CA MET A 198 72.43 -25.76 24.52
C MET A 198 72.77 -27.22 24.16
N GLU A 199 72.00 -27.86 23.28
CA GLU A 199 72.29 -29.20 22.79
C GLU A 199 73.62 -29.25 22.03
N ALA A 200 73.87 -28.28 21.15
CA ALA A 200 75.14 -28.17 20.43
C ALA A 200 76.34 -27.99 21.38
N GLU A 201 76.21 -27.14 22.39
CA GLU A 201 77.24 -26.93 23.42
C GLU A 201 77.49 -28.19 24.25
N LEU A 202 76.42 -28.91 24.66
CA LEU A 202 76.54 -30.17 25.37
C LEU A 202 77.26 -31.24 24.53
N ILE A 203 76.98 -31.32 23.24
CA ILE A 203 77.68 -32.22 22.32
C ILE A 203 79.16 -31.86 22.25
N ARG A 204 79.48 -30.56 22.13
CA ARG A 204 80.86 -30.06 22.12
C ARG A 204 81.60 -30.41 23.42
N LEU A 205 81.01 -30.11 24.59
CA LEU A 205 81.62 -30.41 25.88
C LEU A 205 81.84 -31.91 26.09
N ARG A 206 80.91 -32.76 25.65
CA ARG A 206 81.07 -34.22 25.67
C ARG A 206 82.22 -34.69 24.77
N LYS A 207 82.44 -34.03 23.63
CA LYS A 207 83.58 -34.31 22.76
C LYS A 207 84.89 -33.87 23.41
N ASP A 208 84.99 -32.62 23.85
CA ASP A 208 86.19 -32.07 24.49
C ASP A 208 86.58 -32.89 25.72
N ARG A 209 85.60 -33.35 26.52
CA ARG A 209 85.82 -34.26 27.65
C ARG A 209 86.45 -35.59 27.20
N ARG A 210 85.92 -36.23 26.16
CA ARG A 210 86.47 -37.51 25.65
C ARG A 210 87.90 -37.34 25.14
N ASP A 211 88.17 -36.24 24.45
CA ASP A 211 89.51 -35.93 23.93
C ASP A 211 90.52 -35.69 25.07
N MET A 212 90.10 -35.00 26.14
CA MET A 212 90.91 -34.81 27.35
C MET A 212 91.15 -36.12 28.11
N GLU A 213 90.11 -36.95 28.29
CA GLU A 213 90.23 -38.28 28.91
C GLU A 213 91.24 -39.15 28.14
N LYS A 214 91.17 -39.16 26.81
CA LYS A 214 92.11 -39.86 25.94
C LYS A 214 93.54 -39.34 26.10
N TYR A 215 93.74 -38.01 26.09
CA TYR A 215 95.04 -37.40 26.28
C TYR A 215 95.69 -37.79 27.61
N PHE A 216 94.91 -37.78 28.70
CA PHE A 216 95.42 -38.17 30.02
C PHE A 216 95.77 -39.66 30.09
N LEU A 217 94.95 -40.54 29.50
CA LEU A 217 95.23 -41.97 29.42
C LEU A 217 96.53 -42.25 28.66
N ASP A 218 96.72 -41.64 27.49
CA ASP A 218 97.93 -41.78 26.68
C ASP A 218 99.17 -41.31 27.46
N LYS A 219 99.05 -40.19 28.19
CA LYS A 219 100.14 -39.66 29.03
C LYS A 219 100.50 -40.60 30.19
N ILE A 220 99.50 -41.18 30.86
CA ILE A 220 99.72 -42.16 31.93
C ILE A 220 100.40 -43.42 31.39
N GLN A 221 99.98 -43.92 30.22
CA GLN A 221 100.61 -45.09 29.59
C GLN A 221 102.10 -44.84 29.30
N ARG A 222 102.45 -43.67 28.75
CA ARG A 222 103.84 -43.29 28.47
C ARG A 222 104.73 -43.18 29.71
N LEU A 223 104.16 -42.86 30.87
CA LEU A 223 104.90 -42.77 32.14
C LEU A 223 105.09 -44.14 32.82
N LYS A 224 104.37 -45.18 32.38
CA LYS A 224 104.45 -46.55 32.92
C LYS A 224 105.31 -47.50 32.08
N SER A 225 105.74 -47.09 30.88
CA SER A 225 106.76 -47.76 30.05
C SER A 225 108.12 -47.14 30.28
#